data_AF-A0A958C812-F1
#
_entry.id   AF-A0A958C812-F1
#
_cell.length_a   1.000
_cell.length_b   1.000
_cell.length_c   1.000
_cell.angle_alpha   90.00
_cell.angle_beta   90.00
_cell.angle_gamma   90.00
#
_symmetry.space_group_name_H-M   'P 1'
#
loop_
_entity.id
_entity.type
_entity.pdbx_description
1 polymer ?
#
loop_
_entity_poly.entity_id
_entity_poly.type
_entity_poly.pdbx_seq_one_letter_code
_entity_poly.pdbx_strand_id
1 'polypeptide(L)'
;MSDRTAYAVTLTTDKLKIHAFLQRDPVYAAYAIGDLEDAMFGDTAWYLVEADGAARGLVLLYSGLEPPILLTMGEVDAVAAALATMPLPERMYMAA
;
A
#
# COMPACT_ATOMS: atom_id res chain seq x y z
N MET A 1 -3.21 -11.36 -25.90
CA MET A 1 -1.81 -11.56 -25.47
C MET A 1 -1.36 -10.21 -24.92
N SER A 2 -1.80 -9.89 -23.69
CA SER A 2 -1.54 -8.57 -23.11
C SER A 2 -0.07 -8.45 -22.75
N ASP A 3 0.52 -7.34 -23.16
CA ASP A 3 1.84 -6.90 -22.75
C ASP A 3 1.87 -6.90 -21.21
N ARG A 4 2.74 -7.72 -20.62
CA ARG A 4 2.79 -7.86 -19.16
C ARG A 4 3.67 -6.74 -18.64
N THR A 5 3.06 -5.60 -18.34
CA THR A 5 3.70 -4.52 -17.59
C THR A 5 4.41 -5.12 -16.38
N ALA A 6 5.73 -4.97 -16.32
CA ALA A 6 6.53 -5.48 -15.23
C ALA A 6 6.43 -4.50 -14.04
N TYR A 7 5.70 -4.91 -13.01
CA TYR A 7 5.60 -4.15 -11.77
C TYR A 7 6.82 -4.41 -10.87
N ALA A 8 7.46 -3.35 -10.39
CA ALA A 8 8.47 -3.39 -9.34
C ALA A 8 7.81 -3.09 -8.00
N VAL A 9 7.85 -4.04 -7.06
CA VAL A 9 7.29 -3.90 -5.71
C VAL A 9 8.43 -3.58 -4.75
N THR A 10 8.32 -2.46 -4.03
CA THR A 10 9.35 -2.01 -3.08
C THR A 10 8.73 -1.73 -1.71
N LEU A 11 9.25 -2.37 -0.66
CA LEU A 11 9.01 -1.95 0.72
C LEU A 11 9.72 -0.61 0.95
N THR A 12 8.99 0.42 1.37
CA THR A 12 9.53 1.78 1.51
C THR A 12 9.17 2.40 2.85
N THR A 13 10.04 3.26 3.35
CA THR A 13 9.80 4.13 4.51
C THR A 13 9.81 5.61 4.13
N ASP A 14 9.87 5.92 2.82
CA ASP A 14 9.85 7.29 2.30
C ASP A 14 8.45 7.90 2.44
N LYS A 15 8.22 8.58 3.57
CA LYS A 15 6.96 9.25 3.89
C LYS A 15 6.51 10.24 2.82
N LEU A 16 7.44 10.90 2.12
CA LEU A 16 7.10 11.87 1.08
C LEU A 16 6.54 11.18 -0.16
N LYS A 17 7.14 10.07 -0.60
CA LYS A 17 6.60 9.26 -1.71
C LYS A 17 5.24 8.66 -1.37
N ILE A 18 5.10 8.12 -0.15
CA ILE A 18 3.84 7.54 0.31
C ILE A 18 2.76 8.63 0.34
N HIS A 19 3.02 9.76 0.99
CA HIS A 19 2.09 10.88 1.05
C HIS A 19 1.70 11.39 -0.34
N ALA A 20 2.67 11.58 -1.25
CA ALA A 20 2.40 12.03 -2.61
C ALA A 20 1.47 11.07 -3.38
N PHE A 21 1.55 9.77 -3.13
CA PHE A 21 0.64 8.80 -3.72
C PHE A 21 -0.77 8.86 -3.09
N LEU A 22 -0.85 8.92 -1.76
CA LEU A 22 -2.12 9.00 -1.02
C LEU A 22 -2.92 10.26 -1.38
N GLN A 23 -2.25 11.37 -1.70
CA GLN A 23 -2.89 12.62 -2.14
C GLN A 23 -3.67 12.51 -3.47
N ARG A 24 -3.59 11.38 -4.20
CA ARG A 24 -4.45 11.13 -5.37
C ARG A 24 -5.92 10.96 -5.00
N ASP A 25 -6.21 10.50 -3.78
CA ASP A 25 -7.55 10.46 -3.19
C ASP A 25 -7.44 10.63 -1.65
N PRO A 26 -7.33 11.88 -1.17
CA PRO A 26 -7.08 12.13 0.25
C PRO A 26 -8.29 11.80 1.15
N VAL A 27 -9.49 11.71 0.59
CA VAL A 27 -10.69 11.33 1.35
C VAL A 27 -10.68 9.83 1.61
N TYR A 28 -10.40 9.02 0.59
CA TYR A 28 -10.20 7.58 0.74
C TYR A 28 -8.99 7.27 1.65
N ALA A 29 -7.91 8.02 1.47
CA ALA A 29 -6.64 7.81 2.16
C ALA A 29 -6.53 8.48 3.53
N ALA A 30 -7.60 9.07 4.09
CA ALA A 30 -7.50 9.92 5.28
C ALA A 30 -6.80 9.24 6.48
N TYR A 31 -7.14 7.99 6.79
CA TYR A 31 -6.49 7.23 7.87
C TYR A 31 -5.05 6.86 7.52
N ALA A 32 -4.80 6.38 6.30
CA ALA A 32 -3.45 6.08 5.81
C ALA A 32 -2.52 7.32 5.82
N ILE A 33 -3.05 8.53 5.59
CA ILE A 33 -2.30 9.77 5.74
C ILE A 33 -1.94 10.00 7.21
N GLY A 34 -2.88 9.76 8.13
CA GLY A 34 -2.63 9.79 9.57
C GLY A 34 -1.55 8.80 10.02
N ASP A 35 -1.50 7.62 9.41
CA ASP A 35 -0.50 6.58 9.70
C ASP A 35 0.95 7.00 9.38
N LEU A 36 1.15 8.14 8.69
CA LEU A 36 2.48 8.73 8.48
C LEU A 36 3.04 9.48 9.70
N GLU A 37 2.22 9.74 10.72
CA GLU A 37 2.67 10.34 11.97
C GLU A 37 3.67 9.44 12.71
N ASP A 38 4.71 10.01 13.32
CA ASP A 38 5.81 9.27 13.93
C ASP A 38 5.34 8.27 15.01
N ALA A 39 4.26 8.61 15.72
CA ALA A 39 3.68 7.76 16.77
C ALA A 39 3.06 6.46 16.24
N MET A 40 2.65 6.41 14.97
CA MET A 40 1.96 5.27 14.36
C MET A 40 2.80 4.59 13.28
N PHE A 41 3.71 5.32 12.63
CA PHE A 41 4.47 4.84 11.49
C PHE A 41 5.30 3.58 11.77
N GLY A 42 5.75 3.40 13.01
CA GLY A 42 6.49 2.19 13.42
C GLY A 42 5.70 0.88 13.24
N ASP A 43 4.37 0.96 13.24
CA ASP A 43 3.46 -0.17 13.07
C ASP A 43 2.99 -0.35 11.62
N THR A 44 3.66 0.30 10.65
CA THR A 44 3.27 0.29 9.23
C THR A 44 4.30 -0.41 8.34
N ALA A 45 3.82 -1.19 7.38
CA ALA A 45 4.62 -1.69 6.27
C ALA A 45 4.02 -1.23 4.94
N TRP A 46 4.76 -0.37 4.23
CA TRP A 46 4.30 0.26 2.98
C TRP A 46 4.98 -0.33 1.76
N TYR A 47 4.19 -0.82 0.80
CA TYR A 47 4.65 -1.38 -0.46
C TYR A 47 4.24 -0.47 -1.61
N LEU A 48 5.21 0.21 -2.19
CA LEU A 48 5.02 1.02 -3.39
C LEU A 48 5.25 0.14 -4.62
N VAL A 49 4.33 0.23 -5.57
CA VAL A 49 4.39 -0.54 -6.83
C VAL A 49 4.57 0.42 -7.97
N GLU A 50 5.66 0.26 -8.71
CA GLU A 50 6.03 1.13 -9.83
C GLU A 50 6.09 0.35 -11.14
N ALA A 51 5.68 0.98 -12.23
CA ALA A 51 5.87 0.49 -13.58
C ALA A 51 6.07 1.65 -14.54
N ASP A 52 6.99 1.47 -15.50
CA ASP A 52 7.36 2.49 -16.49
C ASP A 52 7.75 3.84 -15.86
N GLY A 53 8.44 3.78 -14.72
CA GLY A 53 8.89 4.97 -13.97
C GLY A 53 7.78 5.74 -13.24
N ALA A 54 6.59 5.17 -13.11
CA ALA A 54 5.47 5.77 -12.40
C ALA A 54 4.90 4.86 -11.31
N ALA A 55 4.55 5.43 -10.16
CA ALA A 55 3.84 4.72 -9.12
C ALA A 55 2.40 4.38 -9.56
N ARG A 56 2.08 3.08 -9.55
CA ARG A 56 0.81 2.50 -10.00
C ARG A 56 -0.04 1.95 -8.86
N GLY A 57 0.58 1.52 -7.76
CA GLY A 57 -0.11 0.97 -6.60
C GLY A 57 0.62 1.30 -5.29
N LEU A 58 -0.14 1.31 -4.21
CA LEU A 58 0.36 1.43 -2.85
C LEU A 58 -0.46 0.48 -1.96
N VAL A 59 0.24 -0.32 -1.14
CA VAL A 59 -0.38 -1.19 -0.15
C VAL A 59 0.21 -0.90 1.22
N LEU A 60 -0.65 -0.77 2.23
CA LEU A 60 -0.28 -0.66 3.63
C LEU A 60 -0.75 -1.91 4.36
N LEU A 61 0.15 -2.53 5.13
CA LEU A 61 -0.22 -3.39 6.25
C LEU A 61 0.08 -2.66 7.56
N TYR A 62 -0.95 -2.37 8.34
CA TYR A 62 -0.88 -1.72 9.64
C TYR A 62 -1.07 -2.75 10.75
N SER A 63 -0.08 -2.94 11.62
CA SER A 63 -0.06 -3.97 12.68
C SER A 63 -0.27 -3.44 14.10
N GLY A 64 -0.59 -2.15 14.26
CA GLY A 64 -0.87 -1.55 15.58
C GLY A 64 -2.26 -1.90 16.14
N LEU A 65 -3.07 -2.66 15.38
CA LEU A 65 -4.38 -3.17 15.76
C LEU A 65 -4.45 -4.67 15.54
N GLU A 66 -5.38 -5.33 16.25
CA GLU A 66 -5.68 -6.75 16.09
C GLU A 66 -7.17 -6.92 15.71
N PRO A 67 -7.50 -7.45 14.52
CA PRO A 67 -6.57 -7.89 13.47
C PRO A 67 -5.87 -6.71 12.74
N PRO A 68 -4.74 -6.96 12.04
CA PRO A 68 -4.07 -5.96 11.21
C PRO A 68 -4.99 -5.38 10.13
N ILE A 69 -4.75 -4.12 9.76
CA ILE A 69 -5.48 -3.44 8.69
C ILE A 69 -4.66 -3.50 7.39
N LEU A 70 -5.30 -3.93 6.31
CA LEU A 70 -4.75 -3.88 4.95
C LEU A 70 -5.50 -2.79 4.18
N LEU A 71 -4.76 -1.79 3.70
CA LEU A 71 -5.27 -0.79 2.78
C LEU A 71 -4.57 -0.95 1.43
N THR A 72 -5.35 -0.88 0.36
CA THR A 72 -4.87 -1.02 -1.01
C THR A 72 -5.37 0.16 -1.85
N MET A 73 -4.50 0.77 -2.63
CA MET A 73 -4.85 1.92 -3.46
C MET A 73 -4.10 1.86 -4.79
N GLY A 74 -4.78 2.13 -5.91
CA GLY A 74 -4.19 2.21 -7.24
C GLY A 74 -4.75 1.19 -8.24
N GLU A 75 -3.96 0.89 -9.26
CA GLU A 75 -4.33 -0.08 -10.31
C GLU A 75 -4.46 -1.50 -9.74
N VAL A 76 -5.49 -2.23 -10.18
CA VAL A 76 -5.79 -3.58 -9.68
C VAL A 76 -4.61 -4.53 -9.86
N ASP A 77 -3.96 -4.52 -11.03
CA ASP A 77 -2.83 -5.42 -11.32
C ASP A 77 -1.57 -5.04 -10.50
N ALA A 78 -1.37 -3.75 -10.22
CA ALA A 78 -0.29 -3.28 -9.36
C ALA A 78 -0.51 -3.75 -7.90
N VAL A 79 -1.72 -3.60 -7.38
CA VAL A 79 -2.09 -4.10 -6.04
C VAL A 79 -1.94 -5.61 -5.97
N ALA A 80 -2.40 -6.35 -6.97
CA ALA A 80 -2.25 -7.81 -7.04
C ALA A 80 -0.76 -8.22 -7.03
N ALA A 81 0.10 -7.50 -7.75
CA ALA A 81 1.54 -7.74 -7.74
C ALA A 81 2.16 -7.55 -6.34
N ALA A 82 1.75 -6.50 -5.60
CA ALA A 82 2.18 -6.33 -4.20
C ALA A 82 1.72 -7.49 -3.32
N LEU A 83 0.41 -7.78 -3.30
CA LEU A 83 -0.17 -8.81 -2.44
C LEU A 83 0.43 -10.20 -2.68
N ALA A 84 0.85 -10.51 -3.90
CA ALA A 84 1.51 -11.78 -4.24
C ALA A 84 2.91 -11.94 -3.62
N THR A 85 3.54 -10.87 -3.13
CA THR A 85 4.92 -10.87 -2.62
C THR A 85 5.02 -10.50 -1.13
N MET A 86 3.98 -9.90 -0.58
CA MET A 86 3.94 -9.42 0.80
C MET A 86 3.78 -10.56 1.81
N PRO A 87 4.39 -10.45 3.01
CA PRO A 87 4.10 -11.33 4.13
C PRO A 87 2.73 -10.96 4.71
N LEU A 88 1.66 -11.53 4.15
CA LEU A 88 0.30 -11.31 4.61
C LEU A 88 -0.03 -12.21 5.82
N PRO A 89 -0.91 -11.75 6.73
CA PRO A 89 -1.45 -12.61 7.76
C PRO A 89 -2.28 -13.75 7.13
N GLU A 90 -2.42 -14.86 7.87
CA GLU A 90 -3.13 -16.06 7.39
C GLU A 90 -4.60 -15.77 7.03
N ARG A 91 -5.21 -14.78 7.69
CA ARG A 91 -6.61 -14.38 7.46
C ARG A 91 -6.72 -12.87 7.38
N MET A 92 -7.53 -12.43 6.43
CA MET A 92 -7.96 -11.05 6.27
C MET A 92 -9.49 -11.00 6.31
N TYR A 93 -10.03 -9.96 6.94
CA TYR A 93 -11.48 -9.73 7.03
C TYR A 93 -11.85 -8.53 6.17
N MET A 94 -12.92 -8.65 5.40
CA MET A 94 -13.46 -7.55 4.60
C MET A 94 -14.77 -7.08 5.22
N ALA A 95 -14.90 -5.79 5.43
CA ALA A 95 -16.19 -5.16 5.70
C ALA A 95 -16.86 -4.86 4.35
N ALA A 96 -18.14 -5.24 4.21
CA ALA A 96 -18.97 -5.02 3.03
C ALA A 96 -20.13 -4.08 3.35
#